data_AF-A0A7W2FVC6-F1
#
_entry.id   AF-A0A7W2FVC6-F1
#
_cell.length_a   1.000
_cell.length_b   1.000
_cell.length_c   1.000
_cell.angle_alpha   90.00
_cell.angle_beta   90.00
_cell.angle_gamma   90.00
#
_symmetry.space_group_name_H-M   'P 1'
#
loop_
_entity.id
_entity.type
_entity.pdbx_description
1 polymer ?
#
loop_
_entity_poly.entity_id
_entity_poly.type
_entity_poly.pdbx_seq_one_letter_code
_entity_poly.pdbx_strand_id
1 'polypeptide(L)'
;VATIFPLIDQFKLEIKDILRTFNEHIAIQIAKLIDKDSKILITGGGAFNDFLIQRIQFYTNQHIELVSKEVIDFKEALIFALLG
;
A
#
# COMPACT_ATOMS: atom_id res chain seq x y z
N VAL A 1 -3.45 -14.81 6.12
CA VAL A 1 -2.12 -14.76 6.79
C VAL A 1 -1.38 -16.09 6.71
N ALA A 2 -2.06 -17.23 6.93
CA ALA A 2 -1.46 -18.57 6.92
C ALA A 2 -0.74 -18.99 5.61
N THR A 3 -0.96 -18.32 4.48
CA THR A 3 -0.37 -18.68 3.18
C THR A 3 0.93 -17.94 2.84
N ILE A 4 1.21 -16.77 3.43
CA ILE A 4 2.38 -15.95 3.04
C ILE A 4 3.62 -16.30 3.86
N PHE A 5 3.50 -16.36 5.19
CA PHE A 5 4.67 -16.57 6.06
C PHE A 5 5.38 -17.91 5.80
N PRO A 6 4.70 -19.06 5.67
CA PRO A 6 5.39 -20.31 5.36
C PRO A 6 6.18 -20.27 4.04
N LEU A 7 5.71 -19.51 3.04
CA LEU A 7 6.38 -19.34 1.76
C LEU A 7 7.62 -18.44 1.85
N ILE A 8 7.67 -17.51 2.79
CA ILE A 8 8.82 -16.65 3.01
C ILE A 8 9.85 -17.39 3.88
N ASP A 9 9.39 -18.03 4.95
CA ASP A 9 10.22 -18.68 5.97
C ASP A 9 11.06 -19.84 5.40
N GLN A 10 10.59 -20.50 4.33
CA GLN A 10 11.34 -21.56 3.63
C GLN A 10 12.68 -21.09 3.07
N PHE A 11 12.83 -19.79 2.77
CA PHE A 11 14.04 -19.24 2.15
C PHE A 11 15.05 -18.71 3.16
N LYS A 12 14.70 -18.66 4.46
CA LYS A 12 15.59 -18.20 5.57
C LYS A 12 16.33 -16.89 5.24
N LEU A 13 15.61 -15.93 4.66
CA LEU A 13 16.15 -14.64 4.22
C LEU A 13 16.37 -13.68 5.39
N GLU A 14 17.22 -12.68 5.18
CA GLU A 14 17.35 -11.57 6.13
C GLU A 14 16.06 -10.72 6.14
N ILE A 15 15.74 -10.13 7.31
CA ILE A 15 14.52 -9.31 7.49
C ILE A 15 14.41 -8.21 6.43
N LYS A 16 15.53 -7.56 6.08
CA LYS A 16 15.55 -6.49 5.08
C LYS A 16 15.08 -6.98 3.70
N ASP A 17 15.45 -8.20 3.33
CA ASP A 17 15.09 -8.81 2.04
C ASP A 17 13.63 -9.25 2.04
N ILE A 18 13.16 -9.79 3.18
CA ILE A 18 11.75 -10.11 3.41
C ILE A 18 10.89 -8.84 3.27
N LEU A 19 11.23 -7.77 3.98
CA LEU A 19 10.51 -6.50 3.94
C LEU A 19 10.53 -5.88 2.54
N ARG A 20 11.68 -5.92 1.85
CA ARG A 20 11.77 -5.45 0.47
C ARG A 20 10.84 -6.25 -0.43
N THR A 21 10.93 -7.56 -0.40
CA THR A 21 10.13 -8.47 -1.25
C THR A 21 8.64 -8.30 -1.00
N PHE A 22 8.24 -8.17 0.26
CA PHE A 22 6.83 -8.03 0.61
C PHE A 22 6.26 -6.69 0.16
N ASN A 23 7.01 -5.59 0.32
CA ASN A 23 6.59 -4.28 -0.21
C ASN A 23 6.46 -4.29 -1.74
N GLU A 24 7.39 -4.91 -2.47
CA GLU A 24 7.27 -5.07 -3.92
C GLU A 24 6.01 -5.87 -4.29
N HIS A 25 5.73 -6.96 -3.56
CA HIS A 25 4.54 -7.77 -3.80
C HIS A 25 3.26 -6.96 -3.62
N ILE A 26 3.13 -6.20 -2.52
CA ILE A 26 1.98 -5.32 -2.28
C ILE A 26 1.80 -4.34 -3.46
N ALA A 27 2.87 -3.65 -3.86
CA ALA A 27 2.82 -2.68 -4.93
C ALA A 27 2.41 -3.30 -6.28
N ILE A 28 2.92 -4.48 -6.61
CA ILE A 28 2.55 -5.23 -7.81
C ILE A 28 1.07 -5.61 -7.79
N GLN A 29 0.52 -6.10 -6.66
CA GLN A 29 -0.89 -6.48 -6.60
C GLN A 29 -1.81 -5.26 -6.73
N ILE A 30 -1.46 -4.15 -6.09
CA ILE A 30 -2.22 -2.90 -6.22
C ILE A 30 -2.19 -2.42 -7.68
N ALA A 31 -1.02 -2.39 -8.31
CA ALA A 31 -0.87 -1.88 -9.68
C ALA A 31 -1.66 -2.68 -10.72
N LYS A 32 -1.85 -3.99 -10.52
CA LYS A 32 -2.67 -4.83 -11.42
C LYS A 32 -4.14 -4.44 -11.47
N LEU A 33 -4.65 -3.77 -10.44
CA LEU A 33 -6.06 -3.41 -10.30
C LEU A 33 -6.34 -1.96 -10.66
N ILE A 34 -5.31 -1.16 -10.92
CA ILE A 34 -5.45 0.26 -11.21
C ILE A 34 -5.46 0.47 -12.72
N ASP A 35 -6.51 1.11 -13.21
CA ASP A 35 -6.64 1.50 -14.61
C ASP A 35 -5.64 2.61 -14.98
N LYS A 36 -5.29 2.69 -16.26
CA LYS A 36 -4.46 3.78 -16.79
C LYS A 36 -5.13 5.13 -16.56
N ASP A 37 -4.32 6.15 -16.26
CA ASP A 37 -4.73 7.56 -16.09
C ASP A 37 -5.76 7.81 -14.97
N SER A 38 -5.83 6.91 -13.98
CA SER A 38 -6.57 7.07 -12.74
C SER A 38 -5.96 8.12 -11.80
N LYS A 39 -6.82 8.92 -11.17
CA LYS A 39 -6.42 9.73 -10.02
C LYS A 39 -6.40 8.86 -8.76
N ILE A 40 -5.24 8.67 -8.15
CA ILE A 40 -5.06 7.80 -6.97
C ILE A 40 -4.90 8.66 -5.71
N LEU A 41 -5.74 8.38 -4.70
CA LEU A 41 -5.65 8.95 -3.35
C LEU A 41 -5.44 7.83 -2.34
N ILE A 42 -4.47 7.97 -1.43
CA ILE A 42 -4.14 6.95 -0.43
C ILE A 42 -4.46 7.47 0.98
N THR A 43 -5.02 6.59 1.82
CA THR A 43 -5.36 6.84 3.23
C THR A 43 -4.95 5.65 4.10
N GLY A 44 -5.08 5.76 5.42
CA GLY A 44 -4.66 4.75 6.39
C GLY A 44 -3.15 4.71 6.62
N GLY A 45 -2.71 3.85 7.56
CA GLY A 45 -1.31 3.82 8.00
C GLY A 45 -0.28 3.51 6.91
N GLY A 46 -0.69 2.81 5.85
CA GLY A 46 0.17 2.53 4.69
C GLY A 46 0.57 3.76 3.89
N ALA A 47 -0.18 4.87 4.00
CA ALA A 47 0.13 6.14 3.35
C ALA A 47 1.45 6.75 3.83
N PHE A 48 1.88 6.44 5.05
CA PHE A 48 3.13 6.96 5.64
C PHE A 48 4.36 6.11 5.32
N ASN A 49 4.20 5.02 4.57
CA ASN A 49 5.33 4.23 4.10
C ASN A 49 5.79 4.77 2.75
N ASP A 50 6.66 5.80 2.77
CA ASP A 50 7.18 6.47 1.57
C ASP A 50 7.75 5.48 0.55
N PHE A 51 8.43 4.43 1.02
CA PHE A 51 8.97 3.40 0.15
C PHE A 51 7.87 2.64 -0.58
N LEU A 52 6.82 2.19 0.12
CA LEU A 52 5.68 1.52 -0.51
C LEU A 52 4.98 2.41 -1.53
N ILE A 53 4.75 3.69 -1.19
CA ILE A 53 4.11 4.66 -2.09
C ILE A 53 4.92 4.81 -3.38
N GLN A 54 6.24 4.99 -3.27
CA GLN A 54 7.13 5.05 -4.43
C GLN A 54 7.06 3.78 -5.28
N ARG A 55 6.96 2.59 -4.66
CA ARG A 55 6.82 1.33 -5.40
C ARG A 55 5.48 1.23 -6.12
N ILE A 56 4.38 1.67 -5.50
CA ILE A 56 3.08 1.70 -6.16
C ILE A 56 3.14 2.63 -7.38
N GLN A 57 3.66 3.86 -7.23
CA GLN A 57 3.82 4.81 -8.34
C GLN A 57 4.66 4.23 -9.49
N PHE A 58 5.75 3.52 -9.15
CA PHE A 58 6.60 2.86 -10.14
C PHE A 58 5.84 1.82 -10.96
N TYR A 59 5.02 0.97 -10.33
CA TYR A 59 4.30 -0.08 -11.04
C TYR A 59 3.01 0.39 -11.72
N THR A 60 2.34 1.41 -11.19
CA THR A 60 1.15 2.00 -11.81
C THR A 60 1.51 2.94 -12.96
N ASN A 61 2.75 3.45 -12.98
CA ASN A 61 3.19 4.56 -13.82
C ASN A 61 2.29 5.79 -13.65
N GLN A 62 1.82 6.04 -12.42
CA GLN A 62 0.88 7.11 -12.10
C GLN A 62 1.34 7.90 -10.89
N HIS A 63 1.02 9.19 -10.89
CA HIS A 63 1.26 10.05 -9.75
C HIS A 63 0.22 9.76 -8.65
N ILE A 64 0.67 9.66 -7.41
CA ILE A 64 -0.19 9.49 -6.25
C ILE A 64 -0.17 10.82 -5.51
N GLU A 65 -1.35 11.42 -5.37
CA GLU A 65 -1.51 12.67 -4.65
C GLU A 65 -1.82 12.35 -3.18
N LEU A 66 -0.98 12.84 -2.26
CA LEU A 66 -1.25 12.72 -0.83
C LEU A 66 -2.34 13.72 -0.43
N VAL A 67 -3.35 13.22 0.28
CA VAL A 67 -4.43 14.03 0.85
C VAL A 67 -4.04 14.58 2.22
N SER A 68 -4.89 15.43 2.82
CA SER A 68 -4.61 16.01 4.13
C SER A 68 -4.45 14.91 5.19
N LYS A 69 -3.61 15.18 6.20
CA LYS A 69 -3.31 14.22 7.25
C LYS A 69 -4.57 13.76 7.98
N GLU A 70 -5.51 14.67 8.20
CA GLU A 70 -6.81 14.37 8.82
C GLU A 70 -7.58 13.32 8.02
N VAL A 71 -7.56 13.43 6.68
CA VAL A 71 -8.20 12.44 5.81
C VAL A 71 -7.41 11.12 5.82
N ILE A 72 -6.09 11.16 5.79
CA ILE A 72 -5.26 9.95 5.86
C ILE A 72 -5.56 9.16 7.15
N ASP A 73 -5.54 9.84 8.30
CA ASP A 73 -5.65 9.21 9.62
C ASP A 73 -7.09 8.78 9.95
N PHE A 74 -8.10 9.55 9.51
CA PHE A 74 -9.47 9.40 10.01
C PHE A 74 -10.53 9.09 8.95
N LYS A 75 -10.18 8.79 7.69
CA LYS A 75 -11.17 8.53 6.62
C LYS A 75 -12.23 7.49 7.01
N GLU A 76 -11.87 6.42 7.69
CA GLU A 76 -12.85 5.41 8.13
C GLU A 76 -13.79 5.96 9.21
N ALA A 77 -13.26 6.64 10.22
CA ALA A 77 -14.06 7.29 11.27
C ALA A 77 -15.00 8.36 10.72
N LEU A 78 -14.54 9.16 9.75
CA LEU A 78 -15.37 10.14 9.04
C LEU A 78 -16.52 9.49 8.28
N ILE A 79 -16.28 8.33 7.65
CA ILE A 79 -17.35 7.57 6.98
C ILE A 79 -18.35 7.03 8.00
N PHE A 80 -17.89 6.50 9.14
CA PHE A 80 -18.81 6.03 10.18
C PHE A 80 -19.67 7.15 10.76
N ALA A 81 -19.07 8.31 11.04
CA ALA A 81 -19.81 9.48 11.52
C ALA A 81 -20.84 9.99 10.49
N LEU A 82 -20.56 9.86 9.19
CA LEU A 82 -21.49 10.21 8.13
C LEU A 82 -22.68 9.24 8.03
N LEU A 83 -22.46 7.95 8.29
CA LEU A 83 -23.48 6.91 8.13
C LEU A 83 -24.46 6.81 9.30
N GLY A 84 -24.15 7.39 10.45
CA GLY A 84 -24.98 7.36 11.67
C GLY A 84 -24.57 6.25 12.62
#